data_AF-A0A2G8LRQ3-F1
#
_entry.id   AF-A0A2G8LRQ3-F1
#
_cell.length_a   1.000
_cell.length_b   1.000
_cell.length_c   1.000
_cell.angle_alpha   90.00
_cell.angle_beta   90.00
_cell.angle_gamma   90.00
#
_symmetry.space_group_name_H-M   'P 1'
#
loop_
_entity.id
_entity.type
_entity.pdbx_description
1 polymer ?
#
loop_
_entity_poly.entity_id
_entity_poly.type
_entity_poly.pdbx_seq_one_letter_code
_entity_poly.pdbx_strand_id
1 'polypeptide(L)'
;KDTSWRQASGGQDTEPSTLGIKERSAGLQECKPCGRFFMLKDRLQNHLKSEGHQKRETFLKQRYGNSWLEYYWYNQSKPRERGDAEPMGVAFVLPVSGYFCKLCSKFYNSEITAKDVHCRSDSHIEKVKEWDREQLTKKDSVSMKVKQSDIEAAVKETDQQRKNTRWQPAKITLDTSTIFLVDSDEEESQEYDGKQVTTDRQSEKKGREDKKSTGGTEREEDLEEGELSERDVLKMEKQQQEDRIREEYQKREERKRERILREQREKERKEQEKREKEQKERERKNKEKREKERKEQERRLKEWKEKEERERLERERKERELREREMLVKQIELKNKLEKEKIEIERKERELQEQLEGERREKEKREKERQEQEERERKTREEMENRIKQEEEQKLREAQRLEMVQLEHRIRQQEMRERELMEETQRLRQMLAEGAINPAVAEIDLRDREIREKLVRDQLGQDRRKLEGLRQAQQSDASLGTTSVLNADAASGSRKDALVRREQELQMKERELIEIEKREAERRRIEEKEKEMLDHEKRQQMRELEIQEIRKLEQQARREDELQA
;
A
#
# COMPACT_ATOMS: atom_id res chain seq x y z
N LYS A 1 -50.40 -29.33 49.39
CA LYS A 1 -51.27 -30.07 48.44
C LYS A 1 -50.41 -30.47 47.24
N ASP A 2 -49.25 -31.09 47.45
CA ASP A 2 -49.01 -32.51 47.85
C ASP A 2 -48.91 -33.34 46.56
N THR A 3 -47.95 -34.23 46.31
CA THR A 3 -47.04 -35.03 47.17
C THR A 3 -45.73 -35.29 46.40
N SER A 4 -44.54 -35.04 46.95
CA SER A 4 -43.64 -35.98 47.66
C SER A 4 -42.72 -36.90 46.82
N TRP A 5 -41.41 -36.63 46.96
CA TRP A 5 -40.37 -37.58 47.44
C TRP A 5 -40.07 -38.89 46.68
N ARG A 6 -38.84 -38.97 46.14
CA ARG A 6 -37.95 -40.13 46.30
C ARG A 6 -36.48 -39.69 46.39
N GLN A 7 -35.82 -40.06 47.48
CA GLN A 7 -34.35 -40.03 47.64
C GLN A 7 -33.79 -41.45 47.49
N ALA A 8 -32.64 -41.57 46.82
CA ALA A 8 -31.62 -42.62 46.97
C ALA A 8 -30.42 -42.17 46.09
N SER A 9 -29.32 -41.63 46.61
CA SER A 9 -28.27 -42.19 47.49
C SER A 9 -27.20 -43.02 46.75
N GLY A 10 -25.95 -42.58 46.82
CA GLY A 10 -24.77 -43.45 46.71
C GLY A 10 -24.15 -43.61 45.32
N GLY A 11 -23.22 -42.72 44.98
CA GLY A 11 -22.28 -42.87 43.87
C GLY A 11 -21.00 -42.12 44.18
N GLN A 12 -20.02 -42.79 44.78
CA GLN A 12 -18.68 -42.25 44.99
C GLN A 12 -17.80 -42.63 43.79
N ASP A 13 -17.78 -41.78 42.76
CA ASP A 13 -16.82 -41.91 41.68
C ASP A 13 -15.64 -40.94 41.90
N THR A 14 -14.45 -41.51 41.98
CA THR A 14 -13.20 -40.77 42.14
C THR A 14 -12.84 -40.04 40.86
N GLU A 15 -12.96 -38.71 40.85
CA GLU A 15 -12.43 -37.91 39.74
C GLU A 15 -10.90 -38.09 39.62
N PRO A 16 -10.36 -38.34 38.42
CA PRO A 16 -8.92 -38.45 38.23
C PRO A 16 -8.27 -37.07 38.32
N SER A 17 -7.27 -36.96 39.20
CA SER A 17 -6.41 -35.78 39.37
C SER A 17 -5.59 -35.46 38.11
N THR A 18 -6.23 -34.93 37.08
CA THR A 18 -5.53 -34.28 35.98
C THR A 18 -4.97 -32.96 36.48
N LEU A 19 -3.64 -32.86 36.51
CA LEU A 19 -2.89 -31.65 36.85
C LEU A 19 -3.17 -30.58 35.79
N GLY A 20 -4.28 -29.87 35.94
CA GLY A 20 -4.62 -28.70 35.16
C GLY A 20 -3.61 -27.58 35.42
N ILE A 21 -2.54 -27.56 34.64
CA ILE A 21 -1.72 -26.37 34.42
C ILE A 21 -2.62 -25.34 33.74
N LYS A 22 -3.43 -24.65 34.55
CA LYS A 22 -4.13 -23.44 34.13
C LYS A 22 -3.05 -22.44 33.79
N GLU A 23 -2.80 -22.27 32.50
CA GLU A 23 -1.93 -21.22 31.97
C GLU A 23 -2.39 -19.89 32.57
N ARG A 24 -1.62 -19.41 33.55
CA ARG A 24 -1.79 -18.06 34.08
C ARG A 24 -1.20 -17.13 33.03
N SER A 25 -1.96 -16.89 31.96
CA SER A 25 -1.68 -15.82 31.02
C SER A 25 -1.66 -14.51 31.82
N ALA A 26 -0.46 -14.09 32.22
CA ALA A 26 -0.21 -12.89 33.00
C ALA A 26 -0.35 -11.66 32.07
N GLY A 27 -1.53 -11.51 31.48
CA GLY A 27 -1.87 -10.42 30.58
C GLY A 27 -1.73 -9.12 31.33
N LEU A 28 -0.75 -8.32 30.90
CA LEU A 28 -0.36 -7.06 31.53
C LEU A 28 -1.57 -6.11 31.58
N GLN A 29 -2.13 -5.86 32.77
CA GLN A 29 -3.34 -5.04 32.93
C GLN A 29 -2.96 -3.57 33.11
N GLU A 30 -3.55 -2.66 32.33
CA GLU A 30 -3.31 -1.22 32.46
C GLU A 30 -4.39 -0.49 33.26
N CYS A 31 -3.97 0.46 34.09
CA CYS A 31 -4.84 1.44 34.71
C CYS A 31 -4.92 2.69 33.82
N LYS A 32 -5.96 2.77 32.98
CA LYS A 32 -6.10 3.82 31.95
C LYS A 32 -6.03 5.28 32.48
N PRO A 33 -6.67 5.67 33.60
CA PRO A 33 -6.53 7.03 34.15
C PRO A 33 -5.11 7.39 34.64
N CYS A 34 -4.28 6.38 34.92
CA CYS A 34 -2.93 6.58 35.47
C CYS A 34 -1.79 6.26 34.48
N GLY A 35 -2.06 5.51 33.40
CA GLY A 35 -1.07 5.04 32.43
C GLY A 35 -0.04 4.06 33.02
N ARG A 36 -0.42 3.31 34.07
CA ARG A 36 0.46 2.34 34.74
C ARG A 36 0.02 0.90 34.48
N PHE A 37 0.99 0.05 34.19
CA PHE A 37 0.82 -1.38 33.96
C PHE A 37 1.03 -2.20 35.24
N PHE A 38 0.21 -3.24 35.41
CA PHE A 38 0.22 -4.12 36.57
C PHE A 38 0.21 -5.58 36.10
N MET A 39 1.23 -6.35 36.50
CA MET A 39 1.37 -7.77 36.15
C MET A 39 0.41 -8.68 36.95
N LEU A 40 -0.17 -8.18 38.05
CA LEU A 40 -1.02 -8.93 38.97
C LEU A 40 -2.32 -8.16 39.22
N LYS A 41 -3.46 -8.85 39.11
CA LYS A 41 -4.81 -8.27 39.31
C LYS A 41 -4.95 -7.60 40.68
N ASP A 42 -4.38 -8.19 41.72
CA ASP A 42 -4.48 -7.66 43.09
C ASP A 42 -3.74 -6.33 43.25
N ARG A 43 -2.61 -6.15 42.56
CA ARG A 43 -1.88 -4.87 42.52
C ARG A 43 -2.66 -3.80 41.75
N LEU A 44 -3.37 -4.18 40.68
CA LEU A 44 -4.28 -3.26 40.00
C LEU A 44 -5.45 -2.86 40.92
N GLN A 45 -6.10 -3.80 41.59
CA GLN A 45 -7.19 -3.48 42.53
C GLN A 45 -6.73 -2.58 43.67
N ASN A 46 -5.57 -2.83 44.27
CA ASN A 46 -5.01 -1.98 45.31
C ASN A 46 -4.62 -0.59 44.78
N HIS A 47 -4.18 -0.49 43.52
CA HIS A 47 -3.95 0.79 42.87
C HIS A 47 -5.26 1.56 42.59
N LEU A 48 -6.31 0.92 42.08
CA LEU A 48 -7.62 1.55 41.86
C LEU A 48 -8.24 2.07 43.16
N LYS A 49 -7.97 1.40 44.30
CA LYS A 49 -8.37 1.85 45.64
C LYS A 49 -7.45 2.90 46.25
N SER A 50 -6.30 3.22 45.63
CA SER A 50 -5.35 4.17 46.21
C SER A 50 -5.84 5.62 46.08
N GLU A 51 -5.60 6.42 47.12
CA GLU A 51 -6.03 7.83 47.16
C GLU A 51 -5.44 8.65 45.99
N GLY A 52 -4.21 8.31 45.56
CA GLY A 52 -3.57 8.91 44.39
C GLY A 52 -4.22 8.55 43.04
N HIS A 53 -4.88 7.38 42.94
CA HIS A 53 -5.71 7.05 41.78
C HIS A 53 -7.00 7.87 41.80
N GLN A 54 -7.71 7.87 42.94
CA GLN A 54 -8.98 8.60 43.10
C GLN A 54 -8.81 10.10 42.83
N LYS A 55 -7.78 10.75 43.38
CA LYS A 55 -7.46 12.18 43.12
C LYS A 55 -7.19 12.46 41.65
N ARG A 56 -6.60 11.52 40.91
CA ARG A 56 -6.35 11.67 39.47
C ARG A 56 -7.60 11.41 38.64
N GLU A 57 -8.43 10.45 39.04
CA GLU A 57 -9.71 10.18 38.40
C GLU A 57 -10.71 11.35 38.57
N THR A 58 -10.80 11.94 39.76
CA THR A 58 -11.65 13.13 40.01
C THR A 58 -11.14 14.35 39.25
N PHE A 59 -9.83 14.60 39.23
CA PHE A 59 -9.23 15.67 38.41
C PHE A 59 -9.57 15.53 36.92
N LEU A 60 -9.51 14.31 36.37
CA LEU A 60 -9.84 14.05 34.97
C LEU A 60 -11.34 14.24 34.68
N LYS A 61 -12.23 13.74 35.55
CA LYS A 61 -13.68 13.97 35.45
C LYS A 61 -14.05 15.45 35.56
N GLN A 62 -13.37 16.21 36.42
CA GLN A 62 -13.60 17.65 36.58
C GLN A 62 -13.12 18.47 35.36
N ARG A 63 -12.11 17.98 34.63
CA ARG A 63 -11.51 18.68 33.48
C ARG A 63 -12.13 18.32 32.12
N TYR A 64 -12.57 17.08 31.94
CA TYR A 64 -13.09 16.56 30.66
C TYR A 64 -14.53 16.01 30.76
N GLY A 65 -15.21 16.24 31.89
CA GLY A 65 -16.56 15.76 32.15
C GLY A 65 -16.64 14.22 32.22
N ASN A 66 -17.85 13.70 31.98
CA ASN A 66 -18.11 12.26 31.93
C ASN A 66 -17.80 11.62 30.55
N SER A 67 -17.30 12.41 29.59
CA SER A 67 -16.96 11.96 28.24
C SER A 67 -15.64 11.19 28.23
N TRP A 68 -15.71 9.91 28.59
CA TRP A 68 -14.53 9.05 28.66
C TRP A 68 -13.87 8.80 27.29
N LEU A 69 -14.61 9.03 26.19
CA LEU A 69 -14.06 9.02 24.82
C LEU A 69 -13.14 10.21 24.56
N GLU A 70 -13.49 11.43 24.96
CA GLU A 70 -12.62 12.61 24.76
C GLU A 70 -11.28 12.46 25.48
N TYR A 71 -11.29 11.88 26.69
CA TYR A 71 -10.06 11.55 27.40
C TYR A 71 -9.19 10.51 26.66
N TYR A 72 -9.82 9.52 26.03
CA TYR A 72 -9.11 8.48 25.28
C TYR A 72 -8.40 9.04 24.04
N TRP A 73 -9.06 9.96 23.31
CA TRP A 73 -8.46 10.70 22.21
C TRP A 73 -7.32 11.63 22.69
N TYR A 74 -7.55 12.42 23.75
CA TYR A 74 -6.55 13.36 24.28
C TYR A 74 -5.23 12.69 24.74
N ASN A 75 -5.31 11.47 25.28
CA ASN A 75 -4.12 10.70 25.67
C ASN A 75 -3.36 10.07 24.48
N GLN A 76 -4.01 9.85 23.34
CA GLN A 76 -3.34 9.38 22.11
C GLN A 76 -2.79 10.54 21.28
N SER A 77 -3.43 11.72 21.33
CA SER A 77 -3.06 12.88 20.52
C SER A 77 -2.00 13.81 21.14
N LYS A 78 -1.55 13.55 22.37
CA LYS A 78 -0.42 14.26 22.98
C LYS A 78 0.86 13.42 22.92
N PRO A 79 1.83 13.71 22.03
CA PRO A 79 3.20 13.26 22.24
C PRO A 79 3.67 13.75 23.61
N ARG A 80 4.48 12.93 24.30
CA ARG A 80 5.00 13.31 25.61
C ARG A 80 5.87 14.56 25.47
N GLU A 81 5.46 15.66 26.10
CA GLU A 81 6.20 16.92 26.20
C GLU A 81 7.46 16.76 27.09
N ARG A 82 8.43 15.99 26.60
CA ARG A 82 9.86 16.24 26.76
C ARG A 82 10.40 16.52 25.37
N GLY A 83 11.41 17.39 25.26
CA GLY A 83 11.97 17.88 23.99
C GLY A 83 12.74 16.80 23.25
N ASP A 84 12.05 15.75 22.85
CA ASP A 84 12.57 14.57 22.20
C ASP A 84 12.53 14.80 20.68
N ALA A 85 13.68 14.96 20.05
CA ALA A 85 13.76 14.98 18.60
C ALA A 85 13.18 13.68 18.01
N GLU A 86 12.38 13.80 16.96
CA GLU A 86 11.77 12.66 16.28
C GLU A 86 12.87 11.69 15.81
N PRO A 87 12.76 10.37 16.09
CA PRO A 87 13.85 9.43 15.82
C PRO A 87 14.14 9.36 14.31
N MET A 88 15.25 9.96 13.90
CA MET A 88 15.69 9.93 12.50
C MET A 88 16.23 8.55 12.14
N GLY A 89 15.94 8.09 10.92
CA GLY A 89 16.50 6.84 10.41
C GLY A 89 15.86 5.54 10.92
N VAL A 90 14.64 5.58 11.46
CA VAL A 90 13.90 4.36 11.89
C VAL A 90 13.76 3.32 10.75
N ALA A 91 13.71 3.77 9.49
CA ALA A 91 13.67 2.92 8.31
C ALA A 91 14.92 2.02 8.13
N PHE A 92 16.05 2.34 8.78
CA PHE A 92 17.26 1.50 8.77
C PHE A 92 17.22 0.34 9.77
N VAL A 93 16.17 0.23 10.59
CA VAL A 93 15.96 -0.88 11.53
C VAL A 93 15.10 -1.97 10.88
N LEU A 94 15.72 -3.11 10.57
CA LEU A 94 15.08 -4.25 9.94
C LEU A 94 14.68 -5.31 10.98
N PRO A 95 13.42 -5.81 10.97
CA PRO A 95 13.01 -6.96 11.77
C PRO A 95 13.45 -8.26 11.09
N VAL A 96 14.42 -8.96 11.68
CA VAL A 96 14.87 -10.30 11.26
C VAL A 96 14.57 -11.28 12.40
N SER A 97 15.57 -11.92 13.03
CA SER A 97 15.44 -12.65 14.29
C SER A 97 15.37 -11.73 15.54
N GLY A 98 15.20 -10.43 15.30
CA GLY A 98 15.27 -9.31 16.23
C GLY A 98 15.48 -8.02 15.43
N TYR A 99 15.84 -6.91 16.05
CA TYR A 99 15.88 -5.60 15.39
C TYR A 99 17.32 -5.20 15.07
N PHE A 100 17.67 -5.20 13.79
CA PHE A 100 19.03 -4.88 13.31
C PHE A 100 19.07 -3.51 12.64
N CYS A 101 19.94 -2.60 13.13
CA CYS A 101 20.16 -1.30 12.51
C CYS A 101 21.27 -1.37 11.45
N LYS A 102 20.89 -1.16 10.18
CA LYS A 102 21.80 -1.26 9.02
C LYS A 102 22.92 -0.22 8.99
N LEU A 103 22.70 1.00 9.50
CA LEU A 103 23.74 2.04 9.56
C LEU A 103 24.76 1.82 10.69
N CYS A 104 24.32 1.22 11.79
CA CYS A 104 25.16 1.03 12.97
C CYS A 104 25.73 -0.38 13.10
N SER A 105 25.24 -1.34 12.31
CA SER A 105 25.55 -2.77 12.38
C SER A 105 25.37 -3.36 13.79
N LYS A 106 24.33 -2.90 14.50
CA LYS A 106 23.99 -3.31 15.87
C LYS A 106 22.64 -4.02 15.90
N PHE A 107 22.56 -5.08 16.71
CA PHE A 107 21.36 -5.89 16.92
C PHE A 107 20.74 -5.60 18.29
N TYR A 108 19.41 -5.59 18.34
CA TYR A 108 18.62 -5.23 19.51
C TYR A 108 17.48 -6.24 19.72
N ASN A 109 17.30 -6.67 20.98
CA ASN A 109 16.31 -7.69 21.34
C ASN A 109 14.86 -7.15 21.42
N SER A 110 14.65 -5.83 21.35
CA SER A 110 13.31 -5.22 21.38
C SER A 110 13.18 -4.06 20.41
N GLU A 111 11.99 -3.90 19.85
CA GLU A 111 11.66 -2.85 18.89
C GLU A 111 11.83 -1.45 19.50
N ILE A 112 11.39 -1.28 20.74
CA ILE A 112 11.43 -0.01 21.47
C ILE A 112 12.90 0.40 21.71
N THR A 113 13.77 -0.54 22.08
CA THR A 113 15.21 -0.24 22.23
C THR A 113 15.85 0.14 20.90
N ALA A 114 15.45 -0.49 19.79
CA ALA A 114 15.99 -0.20 18.47
C ALA A 114 15.49 1.14 17.89
N LYS A 115 14.17 1.36 17.88
CA LYS A 115 13.53 2.52 17.24
C LYS A 115 13.50 3.76 18.12
N ASP A 116 13.33 3.62 19.43
CA ASP A 116 13.13 4.75 20.33
C ASP A 116 14.40 5.15 21.10
N VAL A 117 15.18 4.17 21.57
CA VAL A 117 16.44 4.44 22.29
C VAL A 117 17.62 4.61 21.33
N HIS A 118 17.79 3.71 20.36
CA HIS A 118 18.95 3.73 19.48
C HIS A 118 18.85 4.78 18.35
N CYS A 119 17.73 4.91 17.64
CA CYS A 119 17.61 5.91 16.57
C CYS A 119 17.63 7.37 17.08
N ARG A 120 17.40 7.61 18.37
CA ARG A 120 17.59 8.94 19.02
C ARG A 120 19.02 9.19 19.51
N SER A 121 19.93 8.20 19.45
CA SER A 121 21.30 8.40 19.90
C SER A 121 22.11 9.22 18.89
N ASP A 122 22.94 10.15 19.37
CA ASP A 122 23.75 11.03 18.51
C ASP A 122 24.59 10.24 17.49
N SER A 123 25.17 9.12 17.93
CA SER A 123 25.94 8.20 17.08
C SER A 123 25.17 7.55 15.92
N HIS A 124 23.83 7.52 15.99
CA HIS A 124 22.97 7.10 14.87
C HIS A 124 22.64 8.30 13.98
N ILE A 125 22.32 9.45 14.58
CA ILE A 125 22.00 10.70 13.88
C ILE A 125 23.17 11.18 13.01
N GLU A 126 24.40 11.10 13.50
CA GLU A 126 25.61 11.43 12.73
C GLU A 126 25.76 10.55 11.49
N LYS A 127 25.52 9.24 11.63
CA LYS A 127 25.59 8.26 10.54
C LYS A 127 24.47 8.40 9.52
N VAL A 128 23.25 8.79 9.95
CA VAL A 128 22.17 9.14 9.02
C VAL A 128 22.59 10.36 8.18
N LYS A 129 23.09 11.42 8.83
CA LYS A 129 23.59 12.63 8.14
C LYS A 129 24.77 12.35 7.21
N GLU A 130 25.65 11.41 7.56
CA GLU A 130 26.76 10.99 6.70
C GLU A 130 26.28 10.20 5.49
N TRP A 131 25.36 9.25 5.70
CA TRP A 131 24.72 8.49 4.62
C TRP A 131 23.96 9.41 3.64
N ASP A 132 23.21 10.39 4.13
CA ASP A 132 22.51 11.38 3.29
C ASP A 132 23.50 12.17 2.41
N ARG A 133 24.64 12.62 2.98
CA ARG A 133 25.71 13.29 2.22
C ARG A 133 26.29 12.40 1.13
N GLU A 134 26.50 11.11 1.42
CA GLU A 134 26.98 10.15 0.41
C GLU A 134 25.96 9.85 -0.69
N GLN A 135 24.65 9.87 -0.40
CA GLN A 135 23.62 9.65 -1.42
C GLN A 135 23.49 10.83 -2.39
N LEU A 136 23.70 12.06 -1.89
CA LEU A 136 23.70 13.26 -2.72
C LEU A 136 24.86 13.23 -3.74
N THR A 137 26.09 12.96 -3.30
CA THR A 137 27.25 12.90 -4.22
C THR A 137 27.16 11.74 -5.23
N LYS A 138 26.48 10.65 -4.90
CA LYS A 138 26.18 9.53 -5.81
C LYS A 138 25.05 9.84 -6.81
N LYS A 139 24.12 10.74 -6.48
CA LYS A 139 23.09 11.21 -7.44
C LYS A 139 23.68 12.19 -8.47
N ASP A 140 24.50 13.14 -8.03
CA ASP A 140 25.04 14.17 -8.91
C ASP A 140 26.00 13.60 -9.97
N SER A 141 26.73 12.53 -9.63
CA SER A 141 27.63 11.84 -10.57
C SER A 141 26.92 11.01 -11.66
N VAL A 142 25.61 10.77 -11.55
CA VAL A 142 24.81 10.08 -12.59
C VAL A 142 24.13 11.07 -13.55
N SER A 143 23.98 12.35 -13.17
CA SER A 143 23.22 13.35 -13.95
C SER A 143 24.03 14.17 -14.96
N MET A 144 25.35 13.98 -15.06
CA MET A 144 26.24 14.75 -15.94
C MET A 144 26.74 13.93 -17.16
N LYS A 145 25.82 13.68 -18.10
CA LYS A 145 26.14 13.26 -19.49
C LYS A 145 25.31 14.06 -20.52
N VAL A 146 25.34 15.38 -20.41
CA VAL A 146 24.91 16.29 -21.50
C VAL A 146 25.99 16.29 -22.57
N LYS A 147 25.61 16.26 -23.85
CA LYS A 147 26.58 16.18 -24.95
C LYS A 147 27.22 17.55 -25.18
N GLN A 148 28.53 17.56 -25.44
CA GLN A 148 29.31 18.78 -25.72
C GLN A 148 28.71 19.64 -26.85
N SER A 149 28.03 19.00 -27.82
CA SER A 149 27.31 19.64 -28.94
C SER A 149 26.25 20.63 -28.50
N ASP A 150 25.56 20.33 -27.40
CA ASP A 150 24.35 21.05 -27.00
C ASP A 150 24.74 22.38 -26.29
N ILE A 151 25.96 22.41 -25.75
CA ILE A 151 26.59 23.59 -25.15
C ILE A 151 27.08 24.56 -26.24
N GLU A 152 27.65 24.07 -27.34
CA GLU A 152 28.10 24.93 -28.45
C GLU A 152 26.95 25.62 -29.20
N ALA A 153 25.75 25.04 -29.18
CA ALA A 153 24.55 25.67 -29.71
C ALA A 153 24.10 26.88 -28.85
N ALA A 154 23.97 26.67 -27.53
CA ALA A 154 23.53 27.71 -26.59
C ALA A 154 24.51 28.90 -26.47
N VAL A 155 25.82 28.66 -26.65
CA VAL A 155 26.84 29.73 -26.64
C VAL A 155 26.74 30.62 -27.88
N LYS A 156 26.29 30.11 -29.03
CA LYS A 156 26.09 30.93 -30.24
C LYS A 156 24.84 31.81 -30.17
N GLU A 157 23.78 31.33 -29.53
CA GLU A 157 22.52 32.07 -29.38
C GLU A 157 22.66 33.26 -28.40
N THR A 158 23.49 33.12 -27.36
CA THR A 158 23.73 34.18 -26.36
C THR A 158 24.68 35.30 -26.83
N ASP A 159 25.57 35.05 -27.80
CA ASP A 159 26.48 36.08 -28.34
C ASP A 159 25.78 37.02 -29.34
N GLN A 160 24.66 36.58 -29.93
CA GLN A 160 23.78 37.43 -30.75
C GLN A 160 23.08 38.51 -29.89
N GLN A 161 22.71 38.17 -28.65
CA GLN A 161 22.03 39.08 -27.72
C GLN A 161 22.98 40.07 -27.02
N ARG A 162 24.26 39.70 -26.84
CA ARG A 162 25.28 40.53 -26.15
C ARG A 162 25.67 41.84 -26.85
N LYS A 163 25.24 42.07 -28.10
CA LYS A 163 25.52 43.30 -28.83
C LYS A 163 24.60 44.48 -28.48
N ASN A 164 23.51 44.28 -27.72
CA ASN A 164 22.47 45.29 -27.58
C ASN A 164 22.34 45.96 -26.19
N THR A 165 23.17 45.62 -25.19
CA THR A 165 23.21 46.33 -23.90
C THR A 165 24.64 46.48 -23.37
N ARG A 166 25.08 47.73 -23.24
CA ARG A 166 26.42 48.11 -22.75
C ARG A 166 26.28 49.07 -21.56
N TRP A 167 26.49 48.55 -20.35
CA TRP A 167 27.30 49.16 -19.24
C TRP A 167 26.91 50.60 -18.75
N GLN A 168 26.84 50.97 -17.45
CA GLN A 168 27.47 50.48 -16.21
C GLN A 168 26.56 50.65 -14.92
N PRO A 169 27.02 50.86 -13.65
CA PRO A 169 26.89 49.77 -12.67
C PRO A 169 26.50 50.12 -11.20
N ALA A 170 26.31 49.05 -10.41
CA ALA A 170 26.75 48.88 -9.01
C ALA A 170 25.95 49.47 -7.80
N LYS A 171 26.06 48.68 -6.72
CA LYS A 171 25.89 48.94 -5.27
C LYS A 171 24.49 48.86 -4.65
N ILE A 172 24.22 47.63 -4.20
CA ILE A 172 23.30 47.21 -3.13
C ILE A 172 23.85 47.64 -1.76
N THR A 173 22.97 48.07 -0.84
CA THR A 173 22.95 47.70 0.59
C THR A 173 21.56 48.00 1.19
N LEU A 174 21.01 47.03 1.96
CA LEU A 174 20.28 47.11 3.25
C LEU A 174 19.51 48.42 3.62
N ASP A 175 18.34 48.43 4.29
CA ASP A 175 17.66 47.35 5.03
C ASP A 175 16.17 47.64 5.37
N THR A 176 15.44 46.56 5.67
CA THR A 176 14.49 46.38 6.80
C THR A 176 13.84 47.60 7.50
N SER A 177 12.56 47.85 7.17
CA SER A 177 11.44 48.06 8.12
C SER A 177 11.22 49.37 8.94
N THR A 178 9.97 49.51 9.40
CA THR A 178 9.55 50.07 10.71
C THR A 178 9.24 51.58 10.85
N ILE A 179 7.93 51.87 10.85
CA ILE A 179 7.15 52.78 11.75
C ILE A 179 7.79 54.13 12.18
N PHE A 180 7.17 55.27 11.84
CA PHE A 180 6.53 56.25 12.77
C PHE A 180 6.09 57.55 12.06
N LEU A 181 5.03 58.15 12.62
CA LEU A 181 4.59 59.55 12.48
C LEU A 181 5.77 60.54 12.64
N VAL A 182 5.72 61.80 12.17
CA VAL A 182 4.83 62.91 12.62
C VAL A 182 4.83 64.04 11.57
N ASP A 183 3.83 64.91 11.66
CA ASP A 183 3.65 66.16 10.90
C ASP A 183 4.86 67.10 10.90
N SER A 184 5.00 67.91 9.84
CA SER A 184 5.04 69.39 9.92
C SER A 184 5.06 70.03 8.54
N ASP A 185 4.61 71.29 8.48
CA ASP A 185 4.38 72.09 7.28
C ASP A 185 5.64 72.73 6.67
N GLU A 186 5.39 73.48 5.59
CA GLU A 186 6.12 74.65 5.05
C GLU A 186 7.04 74.52 3.80
N GLU A 187 7.02 75.64 3.07
CA GLU A 187 7.83 76.11 1.94
C GLU A 187 7.71 75.43 0.55
N GLU A 188 6.77 75.98 -0.22
CA GLU A 188 7.00 76.83 -1.41
C GLU A 188 8.06 76.45 -2.50
N SER A 189 7.66 76.73 -3.75
CA SER A 189 8.47 77.10 -4.92
C SER A 189 8.91 76.04 -5.95
N GLN A 190 8.72 76.44 -7.22
CA GLN A 190 9.44 76.02 -8.46
C GLN A 190 9.26 74.57 -8.97
N GLU A 191 9.28 74.28 -10.27
CA GLU A 191 9.03 75.07 -11.50
C GLU A 191 8.67 74.07 -12.65
N TYR A 192 8.24 74.59 -13.80
CA TYR A 192 8.32 74.10 -15.20
C TYR A 192 8.92 72.69 -15.53
N ASP A 193 8.52 71.96 -16.59
CA ASP A 193 7.97 72.33 -17.91
C ASP A 193 7.37 71.08 -18.63
N GLY A 194 6.73 71.23 -19.80
CA GLY A 194 6.85 70.19 -20.85
C GLY A 194 5.64 69.79 -21.70
N LYS A 195 5.14 70.71 -22.56
CA LYS A 195 4.71 70.50 -23.98
C LYS A 195 3.85 69.26 -24.34
N GLN A 196 2.67 69.39 -24.95
CA GLN A 196 2.42 69.64 -26.40
C GLN A 196 0.88 69.70 -26.64
N VAL A 197 0.27 70.13 -27.76
CA VAL A 197 0.72 70.70 -29.06
C VAL A 197 -0.32 71.72 -29.59
N THR A 198 -0.04 72.41 -30.71
CA THR A 198 -0.84 73.48 -31.32
C THR A 198 -1.61 73.07 -32.59
N THR A 199 -2.71 73.76 -32.91
CA THR A 199 -3.15 74.07 -34.30
C THR A 199 -3.79 75.47 -34.39
N ASP A 200 -3.78 76.05 -35.59
CA ASP A 200 -3.99 77.47 -35.91
C ASP A 200 -5.43 78.02 -35.78
N ARG A 201 -5.58 79.36 -35.84
CA ARG A 201 -6.17 80.08 -37.01
C ARG A 201 -6.61 81.55 -36.73
N GLN A 202 -5.96 82.53 -37.40
CA GLN A 202 -6.47 83.85 -37.89
C GLN A 202 -7.16 84.84 -36.88
N SER A 203 -7.21 86.17 -37.03
CA SER A 203 -6.42 87.25 -37.69
C SER A 203 -7.07 88.62 -37.32
N GLU A 204 -6.50 89.76 -37.76
CA GLU A 204 -7.00 91.17 -37.60
C GLU A 204 -6.70 91.85 -36.23
N LYS A 205 -6.11 93.06 -36.05
CA LYS A 205 -5.60 94.20 -36.88
C LYS A 205 -6.43 95.52 -36.86
N LYS A 206 -6.14 96.42 -35.89
CA LYS A 206 -6.31 97.91 -35.84
C LYS A 206 -5.87 98.39 -34.43
N GLY A 207 -5.27 99.56 -34.15
CA GLY A 207 -4.75 100.67 -34.98
C GLY A 207 -5.03 102.05 -34.37
N ARG A 208 -4.05 103.00 -34.41
CA ARG A 208 -4.14 104.47 -34.13
C ARG A 208 -4.24 104.91 -32.64
N GLU A 209 -3.84 106.12 -32.21
CA GLU A 209 -2.88 107.17 -32.66
C GLU A 209 -2.60 108.16 -31.50
N ASP A 210 -1.58 109.02 -31.62
CA ASP A 210 -1.15 110.04 -30.65
C ASP A 210 -2.09 111.27 -30.49
N LYS A 211 -1.85 112.13 -29.47
CA LYS A 211 -1.57 113.59 -29.62
C LYS A 211 -1.57 114.45 -28.32
N LYS A 212 -0.59 115.38 -28.23
CA LYS A 212 -0.64 116.82 -27.81
C LYS A 212 -1.20 117.24 -26.42
N SER A 213 -1.01 118.46 -25.89
CA SER A 213 0.04 119.53 -25.91
C SER A 213 -0.46 120.76 -25.11
N THR A 214 0.35 121.83 -24.99
CA THR A 214 0.03 123.21 -24.44
C THR A 214 -0.12 123.34 -22.91
N GLY A 215 0.36 124.39 -22.23
CA GLY A 215 1.31 125.46 -22.58
C GLY A 215 0.77 126.90 -22.64
N GLY A 216 1.37 127.82 -21.85
CA GLY A 216 1.20 129.29 -21.92
C GLY A 216 0.40 129.93 -20.75
N THR A 217 0.54 131.21 -20.39
CA THR A 217 1.58 132.25 -20.68
C THR A 217 1.48 133.39 -19.64
N GLU A 218 2.46 134.31 -19.60
CA GLU A 218 2.53 135.50 -18.73
C GLU A 218 1.37 136.52 -18.90
N ARG A 219 1.23 137.45 -17.94
CA ARG A 219 1.25 138.92 -18.18
C ARG A 219 1.31 139.74 -16.88
N GLU A 220 2.30 140.62 -16.78
CA GLU A 220 2.35 141.75 -15.83
C GLU A 220 1.52 142.93 -16.39
N GLU A 221 0.94 143.76 -15.52
CA GLU A 221 0.48 145.11 -15.89
C GLU A 221 0.37 146.01 -14.65
N ASP A 222 1.28 146.99 -14.53
CA ASP A 222 1.27 148.05 -13.51
C ASP A 222 0.24 149.13 -13.88
N LEU A 223 -0.62 149.57 -12.95
CA LEU A 223 -1.34 150.86 -13.08
C LEU A 223 -1.65 151.54 -11.74
N GLU A 224 -1.12 152.77 -11.64
CA GLU A 224 -1.64 154.00 -11.01
C GLU A 224 -2.17 153.98 -9.56
N GLU A 225 -1.38 154.64 -8.70
CA GLU A 225 -1.81 155.14 -7.38
C GLU A 225 -2.83 156.29 -7.53
N GLY A 226 -4.11 155.98 -7.36
CA GLY A 226 -5.17 156.98 -7.16
C GLY A 226 -5.52 157.12 -5.68
N GLU A 227 -5.29 158.30 -5.09
CA GLU A 227 -5.64 158.60 -3.70
C GLU A 227 -7.17 158.53 -3.47
N LEU A 228 -7.65 157.36 -3.03
CA LEU A 228 -9.05 157.14 -2.68
C LEU A 228 -9.39 157.84 -1.37
N SER A 229 -10.51 158.57 -1.36
CA SER A 229 -10.97 159.28 -0.17
C SER A 229 -11.30 158.30 0.96
N GLU A 230 -11.03 158.70 2.21
CA GLU A 230 -11.27 157.93 3.43
C GLU A 230 -12.72 157.39 3.54
N ARG A 231 -13.66 158.07 2.89
CA ARG A 231 -15.08 157.69 2.81
C ARG A 231 -15.35 156.47 1.92
N ASP A 232 -14.49 156.18 0.97
CA ASP A 232 -14.65 155.07 0.02
C ASP A 232 -13.91 153.81 0.51
N VAL A 233 -12.83 153.96 1.27
CA VAL A 233 -12.20 152.87 2.04
C VAL A 233 -13.20 152.24 3.02
N LEU A 234 -13.93 153.06 3.79
CA LEU A 234 -14.98 152.59 4.72
C LEU A 234 -16.13 151.85 4.02
N LYS A 235 -16.48 152.21 2.77
CA LYS A 235 -17.47 151.46 1.98
C LYS A 235 -16.92 150.12 1.53
N MET A 236 -15.67 150.09 1.04
CA MET A 236 -15.02 148.84 0.64
C MET A 236 -14.84 147.89 1.83
N GLU A 237 -14.43 148.36 3.01
CA GLU A 237 -14.32 147.51 4.21
C GLU A 237 -15.68 146.91 4.61
N LYS A 238 -16.75 147.71 4.60
CA LYS A 238 -18.10 147.21 4.88
C LYS A 238 -18.53 146.16 3.84
N GLN A 239 -18.27 146.39 2.56
CA GLN A 239 -18.61 145.45 1.50
C GLN A 239 -17.78 144.15 1.62
N GLN A 240 -16.48 144.25 1.92
CA GLN A 240 -15.63 143.09 2.25
C GLN A 240 -16.09 142.34 3.50
N GLN A 241 -16.68 143.01 4.50
CA GLN A 241 -17.31 142.33 5.64
C GLN A 241 -18.57 141.57 5.21
N GLU A 242 -19.45 142.19 4.43
CA GLU A 242 -20.66 141.53 3.91
C GLU A 242 -20.33 140.32 3.00
N ASP A 243 -19.31 140.42 2.16
CA ASP A 243 -18.88 139.34 1.27
C ASP A 243 -18.24 138.18 2.06
N ARG A 244 -17.44 138.47 3.10
CA ARG A 244 -16.93 137.43 4.03
C ARG A 244 -18.08 136.68 4.72
N ILE A 245 -19.14 137.37 5.13
CA ILE A 245 -20.33 136.76 5.74
C ILE A 245 -21.08 135.89 4.72
N ARG A 246 -21.23 136.34 3.47
CA ARG A 246 -21.86 135.54 2.39
C ARG A 246 -21.04 134.29 2.06
N GLU A 247 -19.72 134.43 1.97
CA GLU A 247 -18.80 133.33 1.69
C GLU A 247 -18.79 132.29 2.82
N GLU A 248 -18.80 132.73 4.09
CA GLU A 248 -18.93 131.81 5.24
C GLU A 248 -20.28 131.09 5.25
N TYR A 249 -21.38 131.78 4.92
CA TYR A 249 -22.70 131.17 4.78
C TYR A 249 -22.72 130.12 3.65
N GLN A 250 -22.14 130.42 2.48
CA GLN A 250 -22.00 129.45 1.38
C GLN A 250 -21.16 128.24 1.78
N LYS A 251 -19.99 128.44 2.40
CA LYS A 251 -19.15 127.36 2.95
C LYS A 251 -19.89 126.51 4.00
N ARG A 252 -20.79 127.12 4.78
CA ARG A 252 -21.62 126.40 5.77
C ARG A 252 -22.71 125.56 5.12
N GLU A 253 -23.36 126.04 4.06
CA GLU A 253 -24.31 125.26 3.26
C GLU A 253 -23.64 124.14 2.47
N GLU A 254 -22.47 124.40 1.89
CA GLU A 254 -21.67 123.40 1.19
C GLU A 254 -21.27 122.25 2.14
N ARG A 255 -20.78 122.56 3.34
CA ARG A 255 -20.52 121.56 4.40
C ARG A 255 -21.76 120.75 4.81
N LYS A 256 -22.96 121.32 4.76
CA LYS A 256 -24.21 120.56 5.01
C LYS A 256 -24.51 119.61 3.85
N ARG A 257 -24.42 120.08 2.60
CA ARG A 257 -24.60 119.25 1.39
C ARG A 257 -23.59 118.11 1.34
N GLU A 258 -22.33 118.39 1.68
CA GLU A 258 -21.27 117.38 1.75
C GLU A 258 -21.53 116.34 2.84
N ARG A 259 -22.01 116.73 4.03
CA ARG A 259 -22.43 115.79 5.08
C ARG A 259 -23.56 114.87 4.62
N ILE A 260 -24.59 115.42 3.97
CA ILE A 260 -25.71 114.64 3.42
C ILE A 260 -25.22 113.66 2.36
N LEU A 261 -24.34 114.09 1.46
CA LEU A 261 -23.77 113.25 0.41
C LEU A 261 -22.87 112.13 0.98
N ARG A 262 -22.08 112.42 2.02
CA ARG A 262 -21.29 111.41 2.75
C ARG A 262 -22.20 110.37 3.42
N GLU A 263 -23.29 110.82 4.06
CA GLU A 263 -24.27 109.93 4.72
C GLU A 263 -25.03 109.04 3.71
N GLN A 264 -25.39 109.58 2.54
CA GLN A 264 -25.96 108.80 1.43
C GLN A 264 -24.99 107.73 0.93
N ARG A 265 -23.73 108.10 0.64
CA ARG A 265 -22.68 107.15 0.23
C ARG A 265 -22.42 106.07 1.29
N GLU A 266 -22.47 106.42 2.58
CA GLU A 266 -22.30 105.44 3.66
C GLU A 266 -23.49 104.46 3.76
N LYS A 267 -24.73 104.95 3.56
CA LYS A 267 -25.93 104.13 3.48
C LYS A 267 -25.88 103.16 2.29
N GLU A 268 -25.52 103.65 1.10
CA GLU A 268 -25.31 102.83 -0.10
C GLU A 268 -24.24 101.76 0.13
N ARG A 269 -23.09 102.13 0.72
CA ARG A 269 -22.00 101.18 0.99
C ARG A 269 -22.42 100.09 1.99
N LYS A 270 -23.18 100.44 3.03
CA LYS A 270 -23.75 99.49 4.01
C LYS A 270 -24.79 98.56 3.36
N GLU A 271 -25.60 99.07 2.43
CA GLU A 271 -26.56 98.24 1.70
C GLU A 271 -25.87 97.29 0.72
N GLN A 272 -24.85 97.77 0.00
CA GLN A 272 -24.01 96.96 -0.89
C GLN A 272 -23.29 95.84 -0.12
N GLU A 273 -22.69 96.15 1.04
CA GLU A 273 -22.07 95.17 1.93
C GLU A 273 -23.09 94.12 2.44
N LYS A 274 -24.33 94.53 2.72
CA LYS A 274 -25.41 93.59 3.10
C LYS A 274 -25.78 92.65 1.96
N ARG A 275 -25.94 93.18 0.74
CA ARG A 275 -26.24 92.39 -0.47
C ARG A 275 -25.11 91.39 -0.77
N GLU A 276 -23.86 91.81 -0.63
CA GLU A 276 -22.68 90.95 -0.84
C GLU A 276 -22.58 89.83 0.21
N LYS A 277 -22.86 90.12 1.48
CA LYS A 277 -22.93 89.10 2.55
C LYS A 277 -24.03 88.08 2.27
N GLU A 278 -25.22 88.53 1.86
CA GLU A 278 -26.33 87.64 1.52
C GLU A 278 -26.00 86.76 0.30
N GLN A 279 -25.35 87.32 -0.73
CA GLN A 279 -24.88 86.54 -1.88
C GLN A 279 -23.86 85.47 -1.47
N LYS A 280 -22.84 85.82 -0.68
CA LYS A 280 -21.84 84.87 -0.16
C LYS A 280 -22.47 83.77 0.72
N GLU A 281 -23.52 84.08 1.47
CA GLU A 281 -24.26 83.08 2.25
C GLU A 281 -25.06 82.12 1.34
N ARG A 282 -25.73 82.63 0.30
CA ARG A 282 -26.42 81.81 -0.71
C ARG A 282 -25.44 80.91 -1.47
N GLU A 283 -24.26 81.42 -1.83
CA GLU A 283 -23.19 80.65 -2.47
C GLU A 283 -22.64 79.55 -1.56
N ARG A 284 -22.42 79.84 -0.26
CA ARG A 284 -22.05 78.82 0.73
C ARG A 284 -23.09 77.70 0.84
N LYS A 285 -24.38 78.04 0.98
CA LYS A 285 -25.48 77.07 1.05
C LYS A 285 -25.59 76.21 -0.23
N ASN A 286 -25.39 76.81 -1.40
CA ASN A 286 -25.37 76.07 -2.67
C ASN A 286 -24.14 75.15 -2.80
N LYS A 287 -22.95 75.59 -2.34
CA LYS A 287 -21.74 74.76 -2.32
C LYS A 287 -21.92 73.56 -1.39
N GLU A 288 -22.45 73.77 -0.19
CA GLU A 288 -22.76 72.70 0.78
C GLU A 288 -23.77 71.69 0.23
N LYS A 289 -24.84 72.16 -0.45
CA LYS A 289 -25.83 71.28 -1.10
C LYS A 289 -25.20 70.40 -2.18
N ARG A 290 -24.38 70.99 -3.07
CA ARG A 290 -23.65 70.24 -4.12
C ARG A 290 -22.66 69.23 -3.53
N GLU A 291 -22.01 69.55 -2.42
CA GLU A 291 -21.08 68.63 -1.76
C GLU A 291 -21.80 67.46 -1.10
N LYS A 292 -22.96 67.70 -0.45
CA LYS A 292 -23.83 66.64 0.09
C LYS A 292 -24.33 65.71 -1.00
N GLU A 293 -24.81 66.27 -2.12
CA GLU A 293 -25.28 65.50 -3.28
C GLU A 293 -24.17 64.64 -3.90
N ARG A 294 -22.94 65.18 -4.04
CA ARG A 294 -21.77 64.41 -4.50
C ARG A 294 -21.43 63.26 -3.54
N LYS A 295 -21.43 63.51 -2.23
CA LYS A 295 -21.19 62.48 -1.19
C LYS A 295 -22.27 61.41 -1.17
N GLU A 296 -23.53 61.76 -1.47
CA GLU A 296 -24.62 60.79 -1.58
C GLU A 296 -24.50 59.92 -2.84
N GLN A 297 -24.19 60.52 -4.00
CA GLN A 297 -23.90 59.77 -5.22
C GLN A 297 -22.72 58.81 -5.06
N GLU A 298 -21.66 59.23 -4.37
CA GLU A 298 -20.50 58.38 -4.05
C GLU A 298 -20.88 57.18 -3.16
N ARG A 299 -21.75 57.38 -2.15
CA ARG A 299 -22.27 56.29 -1.31
C ARG A 299 -23.09 55.29 -2.13
N ARG A 300 -24.04 55.76 -2.94
CA ARG A 300 -24.85 54.89 -3.82
C ARG A 300 -23.98 54.08 -4.79
N LEU A 301 -22.91 54.68 -5.33
CA LEU A 301 -21.97 53.98 -6.21
C LEU A 301 -21.15 52.92 -5.47
N LYS A 302 -20.74 53.19 -4.21
CA LYS A 302 -20.07 52.21 -3.34
C LYS A 302 -21.00 51.04 -2.99
N GLU A 303 -22.22 51.32 -2.54
CA GLU A 303 -23.25 50.31 -2.24
C GLU A 303 -23.57 49.43 -3.47
N TRP A 304 -23.66 50.03 -4.67
CA TRP A 304 -23.88 49.30 -5.91
C TRP A 304 -22.71 48.36 -6.25
N LYS A 305 -21.46 48.83 -6.15
CA LYS A 305 -20.25 48.00 -6.37
C LYS A 305 -20.13 46.87 -5.35
N GLU A 306 -20.38 47.13 -4.07
CA GLU A 306 -20.38 46.10 -3.03
C GLU A 306 -21.49 45.05 -3.23
N LYS A 307 -22.63 45.44 -3.83
CA LYS A 307 -23.70 44.50 -4.17
C LYS A 307 -23.30 43.63 -5.37
N GLU A 308 -22.78 44.24 -6.43
CA GLU A 308 -22.29 43.52 -7.62
C GLU A 308 -21.17 42.54 -7.27
N GLU A 309 -20.24 42.92 -6.39
CA GLU A 309 -19.17 42.04 -5.91
C GLU A 309 -19.71 40.88 -5.06
N ARG A 310 -20.70 41.12 -4.18
CA ARG A 310 -21.37 40.03 -3.45
C ARG A 310 -22.08 39.06 -4.40
N GLU A 311 -22.79 39.56 -5.41
CA GLU A 311 -23.45 38.73 -6.44
C GLU A 311 -22.43 37.99 -7.33
N ARG A 312 -21.23 38.52 -7.54
CA ARG A 312 -20.12 37.83 -8.22
C ARG A 312 -19.60 36.66 -7.37
N LEU A 313 -19.28 36.91 -6.10
CA LEU A 313 -18.78 35.90 -5.17
C LEU A 313 -19.81 34.79 -4.88
N GLU A 314 -21.10 35.12 -4.82
CA GLU A 314 -22.16 34.10 -4.65
C GLU A 314 -22.29 33.19 -5.88
N ARG A 315 -22.18 33.74 -7.09
CA ARG A 315 -22.13 32.94 -8.33
C ARG A 315 -20.93 32.02 -8.36
N GLU A 316 -19.74 32.56 -8.07
CA GLU A 316 -18.49 31.79 -8.04
C GLU A 316 -18.54 30.66 -6.99
N ARG A 317 -19.13 30.92 -5.82
CA ARG A 317 -19.36 29.88 -4.80
C ARG A 317 -20.31 28.79 -5.29
N LYS A 318 -21.46 29.14 -5.89
CA LYS A 318 -22.41 28.16 -6.44
C LYS A 318 -21.78 27.31 -7.54
N GLU A 319 -20.92 27.91 -8.36
CA GLU A 319 -20.18 27.20 -9.39
C GLU A 319 -19.16 26.22 -8.80
N ARG A 320 -18.41 26.61 -7.74
CA ARG A 320 -17.54 25.68 -7.01
C ARG A 320 -18.33 24.51 -6.39
N GLU A 321 -19.45 24.80 -5.72
CA GLU A 321 -20.34 23.77 -5.14
C GLU A 321 -20.92 22.83 -6.22
N LEU A 322 -21.15 23.32 -7.45
CA LEU A 322 -21.57 22.48 -8.58
C LEU A 322 -20.43 21.57 -9.07
N ARG A 323 -19.22 22.11 -9.29
CA ARG A 323 -18.05 21.32 -9.71
C ARG A 323 -17.70 20.22 -8.69
N GLU A 324 -17.79 20.52 -7.40
CA GLU A 324 -17.58 19.54 -6.32
C GLU A 324 -18.62 18.40 -6.38
N ARG A 325 -19.90 18.73 -6.59
CA ARG A 325 -20.96 17.73 -6.79
C ARG A 325 -20.73 16.88 -8.03
N GLU A 326 -20.33 17.46 -9.15
CA GLU A 326 -19.99 16.71 -10.36
C GLU A 326 -18.81 15.75 -10.16
N MET A 327 -17.76 16.17 -9.43
CA MET A 327 -16.65 15.28 -9.09
C MET A 327 -17.11 14.12 -8.18
N LEU A 328 -17.97 14.38 -7.19
CA LEU A 328 -18.54 13.33 -6.34
C LEU A 328 -19.39 12.34 -7.13
N VAL A 329 -20.22 12.81 -8.06
CA VAL A 329 -21.00 11.92 -8.95
C VAL A 329 -20.06 11.06 -9.81
N LYS A 330 -19.04 11.64 -10.43
CA LYS A 330 -18.02 10.88 -11.20
C LYS A 330 -17.28 9.83 -10.34
N GLN A 331 -16.96 10.15 -9.09
CA GLN A 331 -16.36 9.19 -8.15
C GLN A 331 -17.33 8.05 -7.78
N ILE A 332 -18.61 8.34 -7.58
CA ILE A 332 -19.64 7.32 -7.30
C ILE A 332 -19.83 6.41 -8.52
N GLU A 333 -19.92 6.96 -9.73
CA GLU A 333 -20.01 6.18 -10.96
C GLU A 333 -18.79 5.27 -11.16
N LEU A 334 -17.58 5.76 -10.88
CA LEU A 334 -16.35 4.97 -11.00
C LEU A 334 -16.31 3.84 -9.95
N LYS A 335 -16.73 4.10 -8.70
CA LYS A 335 -16.89 3.06 -7.67
C LYS A 335 -17.91 2.00 -8.10
N ASN A 336 -19.07 2.42 -8.61
CA ASN A 336 -20.12 1.52 -9.09
C ASN A 336 -19.69 0.68 -10.31
N LYS A 337 -18.78 1.19 -11.16
CA LYS A 337 -18.16 0.41 -12.26
C LYS A 337 -17.21 -0.65 -11.71
N LEU A 338 -16.29 -0.28 -10.83
CA LEU A 338 -15.35 -1.20 -10.19
C LEU A 338 -16.07 -2.29 -9.37
N GLU A 339 -17.18 -1.95 -8.70
CA GLU A 339 -17.98 -2.92 -7.96
C GLU A 339 -18.68 -3.93 -8.89
N LYS A 340 -19.19 -3.49 -10.06
CA LYS A 340 -19.74 -4.38 -11.09
C LYS A 340 -18.67 -5.30 -11.68
N GLU A 341 -17.49 -4.78 -12.01
CA GLU A 341 -16.36 -5.58 -12.50
C GLU A 341 -15.94 -6.62 -11.46
N LYS A 342 -15.88 -6.25 -10.18
CA LYS A 342 -15.59 -7.17 -9.08
C LYS A 342 -16.61 -8.30 -8.97
N ILE A 343 -17.91 -7.99 -9.08
CA ILE A 343 -18.99 -8.99 -9.08
C ILE A 343 -18.88 -9.93 -10.29
N GLU A 344 -18.49 -9.42 -11.46
CA GLU A 344 -18.28 -10.23 -12.66
C GLU A 344 -17.07 -11.17 -12.52
N ILE A 345 -15.97 -10.70 -11.94
CA ILE A 345 -14.79 -11.52 -11.61
C ILE A 345 -15.18 -12.63 -10.62
N GLU A 346 -15.85 -12.30 -9.51
CA GLU A 346 -16.31 -13.28 -8.51
C GLU A 346 -17.29 -14.32 -9.11
N ARG A 347 -18.05 -13.95 -10.15
CA ARG A 347 -18.89 -14.90 -10.90
C ARG A 347 -18.04 -15.86 -11.73
N LYS A 348 -17.05 -15.35 -12.48
CA LYS A 348 -16.13 -16.17 -13.29
C LYS A 348 -15.24 -17.08 -12.44
N GLU A 349 -14.82 -16.63 -11.27
CA GLU A 349 -14.08 -17.46 -10.31
C GLU A 349 -14.93 -18.63 -9.79
N ARG A 350 -16.21 -18.40 -9.49
CA ARG A 350 -17.15 -19.48 -9.15
C ARG A 350 -17.38 -20.46 -10.30
N GLU A 351 -17.61 -19.95 -11.52
CA GLU A 351 -17.76 -20.78 -12.73
C GLU A 351 -16.52 -21.67 -12.97
N LEU A 352 -15.30 -21.11 -12.78
CA LEU A 352 -14.05 -21.86 -12.90
C LEU A 352 -13.87 -22.88 -11.76
N GLN A 353 -14.25 -22.54 -10.52
CA GLN A 353 -14.20 -23.48 -9.41
C GLN A 353 -15.15 -24.66 -9.61
N GLU A 354 -16.36 -24.43 -10.11
CA GLU A 354 -17.32 -25.49 -10.43
C GLU A 354 -16.79 -26.41 -11.55
N GLN A 355 -16.12 -25.86 -12.57
CA GLN A 355 -15.46 -26.66 -13.61
C GLN A 355 -14.33 -27.54 -13.03
N LEU A 356 -13.47 -26.98 -12.17
CA LEU A 356 -12.38 -27.72 -11.53
C LEU A 356 -12.91 -28.81 -10.56
N GLU A 357 -14.01 -28.56 -9.86
CA GLU A 357 -14.69 -29.58 -9.06
C GLU A 357 -15.33 -30.67 -9.94
N GLY A 358 -15.92 -30.29 -11.08
CA GLY A 358 -16.43 -31.22 -12.08
C GLY A 358 -15.35 -32.18 -12.59
N GLU A 359 -14.21 -31.63 -13.02
CA GLU A 359 -13.05 -32.43 -13.44
C GLU A 359 -12.53 -33.35 -12.34
N ARG A 360 -12.45 -32.87 -11.08
CA ARG A 360 -12.02 -33.70 -9.95
C ARG A 360 -12.96 -34.88 -9.73
N ARG A 361 -14.28 -34.64 -9.75
CA ARG A 361 -15.30 -35.69 -9.62
C ARG A 361 -15.24 -36.68 -10.79
N GLU A 362 -14.90 -36.22 -12.00
CA GLU A 362 -14.72 -37.12 -13.15
C GLU A 362 -13.42 -37.95 -13.04
N LYS A 363 -12.31 -37.34 -12.64
CA LYS A 363 -11.04 -38.04 -12.38
C LYS A 363 -11.22 -39.10 -11.30
N GLU A 364 -11.92 -38.79 -10.21
CA GLU A 364 -12.24 -39.74 -9.13
C GLU A 364 -13.11 -40.90 -9.62
N LYS A 365 -14.11 -40.65 -10.48
CA LYS A 365 -14.91 -41.71 -11.12
C LYS A 365 -14.05 -42.63 -11.99
N ARG A 366 -13.23 -42.06 -12.87
CA ARG A 366 -12.31 -42.82 -13.74
C ARG A 366 -11.29 -43.63 -12.93
N GLU A 367 -10.83 -43.10 -11.79
CA GLU A 367 -9.94 -43.82 -10.89
C GLU A 367 -10.65 -45.00 -10.19
N LYS A 368 -11.88 -44.80 -9.71
CA LYS A 368 -12.72 -45.88 -9.16
C LYS A 368 -13.02 -46.97 -10.17
N GLU A 369 -13.38 -46.61 -11.41
CA GLU A 369 -13.59 -47.56 -12.50
C GLU A 369 -12.31 -48.37 -12.81
N ARG A 370 -11.14 -47.72 -12.79
CA ARG A 370 -9.85 -48.43 -12.92
C ARG A 370 -9.57 -49.38 -11.76
N GLN A 371 -9.81 -48.95 -10.51
CA GLN A 371 -9.64 -49.81 -9.33
C GLN A 371 -10.59 -51.03 -9.37
N GLU A 372 -11.85 -50.84 -9.76
CA GLU A 372 -12.79 -51.94 -9.98
C GLU A 372 -12.34 -52.89 -11.11
N GLN A 373 -11.80 -52.37 -12.20
CA GLN A 373 -11.25 -53.20 -13.27
C GLN A 373 -10.03 -54.00 -12.78
N GLU A 374 -9.09 -53.36 -12.11
CA GLU A 374 -7.89 -54.01 -11.55
C GLU A 374 -8.27 -55.07 -10.51
N GLU A 375 -9.30 -54.87 -9.70
CA GLU A 375 -9.82 -55.89 -8.77
C GLU A 375 -10.48 -57.08 -9.51
N ARG A 376 -11.24 -56.82 -10.57
CA ARG A 376 -11.82 -57.88 -11.43
C ARG A 376 -10.71 -58.69 -12.10
N GLU A 377 -9.70 -58.03 -12.68
CA GLU A 377 -8.54 -58.70 -13.26
C GLU A 377 -7.79 -59.53 -12.21
N ARG A 378 -7.58 -59.00 -11.00
CA ARG A 378 -6.94 -59.75 -9.91
C ARG A 378 -7.72 -61.02 -9.56
N LYS A 379 -9.05 -60.93 -9.39
CA LYS A 379 -9.91 -62.09 -9.15
C LYS A 379 -9.79 -63.14 -10.26
N THR A 380 -9.81 -62.73 -11.53
CA THR A 380 -9.64 -63.69 -12.65
C THR A 380 -8.26 -64.34 -12.69
N ARG A 381 -7.20 -63.64 -12.24
CA ARG A 381 -5.85 -64.22 -12.10
C ARG A 381 -5.78 -65.20 -10.94
N GLU A 382 -6.34 -64.85 -9.78
CA GLU A 382 -6.44 -65.74 -8.61
C GLU A 382 -7.23 -67.02 -8.96
N GLU A 383 -8.35 -66.92 -9.68
CA GLU A 383 -9.12 -68.06 -10.18
C GLU A 383 -8.30 -68.92 -11.17
N MET A 384 -7.57 -68.29 -12.10
CA MET A 384 -6.73 -69.01 -13.06
C MET A 384 -5.55 -69.73 -12.38
N GLU A 385 -4.88 -69.10 -11.43
CA GLU A 385 -3.82 -69.73 -10.63
C GLU A 385 -4.34 -70.91 -9.80
N ASN A 386 -5.52 -70.77 -9.20
CA ASN A 386 -6.13 -71.85 -8.42
C ASN A 386 -6.51 -73.03 -9.31
N ARG A 387 -6.98 -72.79 -10.54
CA ARG A 387 -7.19 -73.84 -11.54
C ARG A 387 -5.88 -74.52 -11.95
N ILE A 388 -4.81 -73.76 -12.20
CA ILE A 388 -3.49 -74.33 -12.55
C ILE A 388 -2.99 -75.21 -11.41
N LYS A 389 -3.05 -74.76 -10.15
CA LYS A 389 -2.67 -75.55 -8.97
C LYS A 389 -3.48 -76.85 -8.85
N GLN A 390 -4.79 -76.80 -9.09
CA GLN A 390 -5.64 -78.00 -9.11
C GLN A 390 -5.28 -78.97 -10.24
N GLU A 391 -4.99 -78.47 -11.44
CA GLU A 391 -4.53 -79.30 -12.57
C GLU A 391 -3.14 -79.91 -12.31
N GLU A 392 -2.22 -79.19 -11.67
CA GLU A 392 -0.90 -79.69 -11.28
C GLU A 392 -1.00 -80.77 -10.19
N GLU A 393 -1.84 -80.56 -9.17
CA GLU A 393 -2.14 -81.59 -8.16
C GLU A 393 -2.76 -82.84 -8.79
N GLN A 394 -3.68 -82.69 -9.74
CA GLN A 394 -4.27 -83.83 -10.47
C GLN A 394 -3.21 -84.58 -11.26
N LYS A 395 -2.38 -83.89 -12.05
CA LYS A 395 -1.27 -84.49 -12.81
C LYS A 395 -0.27 -85.21 -11.89
N LEU A 396 0.02 -84.66 -10.71
CA LEU A 396 0.90 -85.30 -9.72
C LEU A 396 0.28 -86.59 -9.16
N ARG A 397 -1.01 -86.57 -8.79
CA ARG A 397 -1.74 -87.76 -8.33
C ARG A 397 -1.84 -88.83 -9.42
N GLU A 398 -2.00 -88.44 -10.67
CA GLU A 398 -1.98 -89.36 -11.82
C GLU A 398 -0.59 -89.95 -12.06
N ALA A 399 0.47 -89.15 -12.00
CA ALA A 399 1.85 -89.62 -12.11
C ALA A 399 2.19 -90.66 -11.01
N GLN A 400 1.81 -90.38 -9.76
CA GLN A 400 1.96 -91.34 -8.65
C GLN A 400 1.18 -92.64 -8.88
N ARG A 401 -0.05 -92.56 -9.41
CA ARG A 401 -0.84 -93.75 -9.78
C ARG A 401 -0.16 -94.58 -10.87
N LEU A 402 0.38 -93.92 -11.91
CA LEU A 402 1.13 -94.59 -12.98
C LEU A 402 2.41 -95.24 -12.44
N GLU A 403 3.15 -94.58 -11.55
CA GLU A 403 4.34 -95.14 -10.91
C GLU A 403 4.01 -96.40 -10.08
N MET A 404 2.93 -96.38 -9.29
CA MET A 404 2.46 -97.57 -8.56
C MET A 404 2.12 -98.72 -9.52
N VAL A 405 1.40 -98.46 -10.62
CA VAL A 405 1.06 -99.49 -11.62
C VAL A 405 2.32 -100.06 -12.28
N GLN A 406 3.32 -99.22 -12.58
CA GLN A 406 4.62 -99.66 -13.10
C GLN A 406 5.43 -100.46 -12.07
N LEU A 407 5.38 -100.12 -10.78
CA LEU A 407 5.98 -100.89 -9.70
C LEU A 407 5.30 -102.25 -9.54
N GLU A 408 3.97 -102.30 -9.51
CA GLU A 408 3.22 -103.57 -9.47
C GLU A 408 3.55 -104.47 -10.68
N HIS A 409 3.66 -103.90 -11.87
CA HIS A 409 4.05 -104.67 -13.06
C HIS A 409 5.49 -105.21 -12.94
N ARG A 410 6.44 -104.40 -12.47
CA ARG A 410 7.82 -104.86 -12.21
C ARG A 410 7.89 -105.97 -11.17
N ILE A 411 7.15 -105.85 -10.06
CA ILE A 411 7.06 -106.89 -9.02
C ILE A 411 6.51 -108.18 -9.63
N ARG A 412 5.42 -108.14 -10.40
CA ARG A 412 4.87 -109.34 -11.07
C ARG A 412 5.86 -109.97 -12.05
N GLN A 413 6.62 -109.18 -12.81
CA GLN A 413 7.69 -109.69 -13.68
C GLN A 413 8.81 -110.37 -12.88
N GLN A 414 9.24 -109.77 -11.76
CA GLN A 414 10.26 -110.36 -10.88
C GLN A 414 9.76 -111.64 -10.21
N GLU A 415 8.49 -111.70 -9.79
CA GLU A 415 7.83 -112.90 -9.24
C GLU A 415 7.69 -114.04 -10.27
N MET A 416 7.61 -113.73 -11.57
CA MET A 416 7.72 -114.76 -12.62
C MET A 416 9.17 -115.24 -12.76
N ARG A 417 10.14 -114.33 -12.82
CA ARG A 417 11.57 -114.70 -12.90
C ARG A 417 12.07 -115.49 -11.68
N GLU A 418 11.60 -115.16 -10.47
CA GLU A 418 11.95 -115.93 -9.26
C GLU A 418 11.37 -117.35 -9.35
N ARG A 419 10.15 -117.52 -9.89
CA ARG A 419 9.57 -118.85 -10.14
C ARG A 419 10.32 -119.63 -11.23
N GLU A 420 10.68 -118.98 -12.34
CA GLU A 420 11.48 -119.57 -13.42
C GLU A 420 12.84 -120.04 -12.89
N LEU A 421 13.55 -119.21 -12.12
CA LEU A 421 14.81 -119.58 -11.48
C LEU A 421 14.66 -120.73 -10.47
N MET A 422 13.61 -120.71 -9.63
CA MET A 422 13.33 -121.80 -8.69
C MET A 422 13.03 -123.13 -9.40
N GLU A 423 12.25 -123.11 -10.49
CA GLU A 423 12.01 -124.30 -11.33
C GLU A 423 13.31 -124.77 -12.00
N GLU A 424 14.11 -123.85 -12.53
CA GLU A 424 15.43 -124.15 -13.10
C GLU A 424 16.36 -124.81 -12.08
N THR A 425 16.44 -124.28 -10.86
CA THR A 425 17.22 -124.83 -9.75
C THR A 425 16.69 -126.21 -9.33
N GLN A 426 15.37 -126.41 -9.31
CA GLN A 426 14.77 -127.74 -9.08
C GLN A 426 15.14 -128.74 -10.18
N ARG A 427 15.08 -128.35 -11.46
CA ARG A 427 15.48 -129.20 -12.60
C ARG A 427 16.96 -129.58 -12.53
N LEU A 428 17.87 -128.66 -12.17
CA LEU A 428 19.27 -129.00 -11.93
C LEU A 428 19.44 -130.00 -10.79
N ARG A 429 18.77 -129.78 -9.65
CA ARG A 429 18.82 -130.69 -8.50
C ARG A 429 18.28 -132.08 -8.85
N GLN A 430 17.24 -132.16 -9.70
CA GLN A 430 16.72 -133.43 -10.24
C GLN A 430 17.74 -134.12 -11.15
N MET A 431 18.29 -133.43 -12.15
CA MET A 431 19.32 -134.00 -13.04
C MET A 431 20.59 -134.45 -12.30
N LEU A 432 20.95 -133.75 -11.21
CA LEU A 432 22.02 -134.18 -10.30
C LEU A 432 21.66 -135.48 -9.57
N ALA A 433 20.44 -135.59 -9.04
CA ALA A 433 19.96 -136.79 -8.34
C ALA A 433 19.81 -138.00 -9.28
N GLU A 434 19.47 -137.78 -10.55
CA GLU A 434 19.41 -138.79 -11.61
C GLU A 434 20.80 -139.16 -12.16
N GLY A 435 21.88 -138.48 -11.74
CA GLY A 435 23.25 -138.74 -12.19
C GLY A 435 23.55 -138.29 -13.63
N ALA A 436 22.68 -137.47 -14.22
CA ALA A 436 22.78 -137.06 -15.63
C ALA A 436 23.86 -135.98 -15.89
N ILE A 437 24.39 -135.35 -14.85
CA ILE A 437 25.38 -134.26 -14.92
C ILE A 437 26.52 -134.51 -13.92
N ASN A 438 27.74 -134.13 -14.28
CA ASN A 438 28.89 -134.20 -13.37
C ASN A 438 28.66 -133.31 -12.12
N PRO A 439 28.74 -133.87 -10.89
CA PRO A 439 28.41 -133.14 -9.67
C PRO A 439 29.28 -131.89 -9.44
N ALA A 440 30.54 -131.90 -9.89
CA ALA A 440 31.43 -130.74 -9.74
C ALA A 440 31.04 -129.55 -10.62
N VAL A 441 30.42 -129.80 -11.78
CA VAL A 441 29.91 -128.73 -12.67
C VAL A 441 28.59 -128.20 -12.13
N ALA A 442 27.69 -129.12 -11.73
CA ALA A 442 26.38 -128.75 -11.20
C ALA A 442 26.46 -128.00 -9.86
N GLU A 443 27.46 -128.23 -9.01
CA GLU A 443 27.63 -127.42 -7.78
C GLU A 443 27.94 -125.94 -8.09
N ILE A 444 28.71 -125.67 -9.15
CA ILE A 444 29.01 -124.31 -9.61
C ILE A 444 27.75 -123.65 -10.18
N ASP A 445 27.04 -124.33 -11.07
CA ASP A 445 25.79 -123.83 -11.66
C ASP A 445 24.71 -123.57 -10.60
N LEU A 446 24.62 -124.41 -9.56
CA LEU A 446 23.69 -124.22 -8.44
C LEU A 446 24.05 -122.99 -7.61
N ARG A 447 25.33 -122.78 -7.28
CA ARG A 447 25.77 -121.56 -6.56
C ARG A 447 25.49 -120.29 -7.35
N ASP A 448 25.76 -120.30 -8.65
CA ASP A 448 25.49 -119.16 -9.53
C ASP A 448 23.99 -118.89 -9.72
N ARG A 449 23.12 -119.91 -9.61
CA ARG A 449 21.67 -119.72 -9.57
C ARG A 449 21.18 -119.23 -8.22
N GLU A 450 21.68 -119.75 -7.11
CA GLU A 450 21.34 -119.27 -5.76
C GLU A 450 21.74 -117.79 -5.55
N ILE A 451 22.86 -117.34 -6.13
CA ILE A 451 23.25 -115.92 -6.17
C ILE A 451 22.25 -115.09 -7.00
N ARG A 452 21.82 -115.58 -8.17
CA ARG A 452 20.83 -114.89 -9.02
C ARG A 452 19.44 -114.83 -8.37
N GLU A 453 18.97 -115.93 -7.76
CA GLU A 453 17.74 -115.97 -6.98
C GLU A 453 17.77 -114.95 -5.84
N LYS A 454 18.87 -114.90 -5.08
CA LYS A 454 19.03 -113.94 -3.99
C LYS A 454 18.97 -112.49 -4.49
N LEU A 455 19.64 -112.19 -5.61
CA LEU A 455 19.63 -110.85 -6.21
C LEU A 455 18.21 -110.44 -6.68
N VAL A 456 17.46 -111.35 -7.30
CA VAL A 456 16.06 -111.11 -7.70
C VAL A 456 15.18 -110.88 -6.47
N ARG A 457 15.35 -111.69 -5.41
CA ARG A 457 14.58 -111.59 -4.16
C ARG A 457 14.87 -110.29 -3.40
N ASP A 458 16.13 -109.86 -3.33
CA ASP A 458 16.53 -108.60 -2.70
C ASP A 458 15.95 -107.39 -3.47
N GLN A 459 15.97 -107.43 -4.81
CA GLN A 459 15.36 -106.40 -5.66
C GLN A 459 13.83 -106.35 -5.50
N LEU A 460 13.16 -107.50 -5.48
CA LEU A 460 11.73 -107.65 -5.25
C LEU A 460 11.34 -107.15 -3.85
N GLY A 461 12.17 -107.39 -2.84
CA GLY A 461 12.02 -106.81 -1.50
C GLY A 461 12.13 -105.29 -1.49
N GLN A 462 13.02 -104.68 -2.29
CA GLN A 462 13.10 -103.23 -2.44
C GLN A 462 11.87 -102.66 -3.14
N ASP A 463 11.42 -103.27 -4.24
CA ASP A 463 10.31 -102.74 -5.03
C ASP A 463 8.96 -102.91 -4.30
N ARG A 464 8.78 -103.99 -3.52
CA ARG A 464 7.65 -104.12 -2.57
C ARG A 464 7.64 -103.03 -1.50
N ARG A 465 8.78 -102.74 -0.86
CA ARG A 465 8.88 -101.65 0.14
C ARG A 465 8.57 -100.27 -0.45
N LYS A 466 8.99 -100.00 -1.70
CA LYS A 466 8.63 -98.76 -2.43
C LYS A 466 7.13 -98.67 -2.69
N LEU A 467 6.51 -99.77 -3.17
CA LEU A 467 5.07 -99.81 -3.41
C LEU A 467 4.27 -99.63 -2.11
N GLU A 468 4.71 -100.23 -1.02
CA GLU A 468 4.08 -100.07 0.29
C GLU A 468 4.19 -98.63 0.81
N GLY A 469 5.35 -97.98 0.66
CA GLY A 469 5.53 -96.56 0.98
C GLY A 469 4.60 -95.63 0.17
N LEU A 470 4.45 -95.87 -1.14
CA LEU A 470 3.51 -95.11 -1.98
C LEU A 470 2.05 -95.32 -1.57
N ARG A 471 1.66 -96.54 -1.20
CA ARG A 471 0.31 -96.84 -0.69
C ARG A 471 0.04 -96.19 0.67
N GLN A 472 1.04 -96.17 1.57
CA GLN A 472 0.93 -95.48 2.86
C GLN A 472 0.79 -93.96 2.67
N ALA A 473 1.55 -93.35 1.74
CA ALA A 473 1.42 -91.93 1.40
C ALA A 473 -0.01 -91.57 0.91
N GLN A 474 -0.60 -92.40 0.04
CA GLN A 474 -2.00 -92.19 -0.39
C GLN A 474 -3.02 -92.32 0.75
N GLN A 475 -2.74 -93.13 1.77
CA GLN A 475 -3.61 -93.28 2.94
C GLN A 475 -3.47 -92.11 3.94
N SER A 476 -2.28 -91.52 4.09
CA SER A 476 -2.11 -90.28 4.86
C SER A 476 -2.80 -89.08 4.19
N ASP A 477 -2.71 -88.96 2.87
CA ASP A 477 -3.35 -87.85 2.13
C ASP A 477 -4.89 -87.93 2.18
N ALA A 478 -5.45 -89.12 2.28
CA ALA A 478 -6.90 -89.34 2.45
C ALA A 478 -7.41 -89.07 3.87
N SER A 479 -6.53 -89.07 4.89
CA SER A 479 -6.92 -88.95 6.30
C SER A 479 -6.64 -87.56 6.92
N LEU A 480 -5.78 -86.74 6.30
CA LEU A 480 -5.42 -85.41 6.79
C LEU A 480 -6.35 -84.27 6.31
N GLY A 481 -7.48 -84.60 5.66
CA GLY A 481 -8.38 -83.64 5.00
C GLY A 481 -9.12 -82.63 5.88
N THR A 482 -8.94 -82.60 7.20
CA THR A 482 -9.66 -81.66 8.10
C THR A 482 -8.85 -80.98 9.20
N THR A 483 -7.69 -81.49 9.64
CA THR A 483 -6.96 -80.90 10.79
C THR A 483 -5.45 -81.18 10.76
N SER A 484 -4.64 -80.26 10.22
CA SER A 484 -3.24 -80.05 10.64
C SER A 484 -2.65 -78.78 10.00
N VAL A 485 -2.93 -77.62 10.61
CA VAL A 485 -1.96 -76.51 10.60
C VAL A 485 -1.14 -76.68 11.89
N LEU A 486 0.14 -76.28 11.86
CA LEU A 486 1.16 -76.42 12.92
C LEU A 486 1.94 -77.76 12.92
N ASN A 487 3.00 -77.83 12.11
CA ASN A 487 4.30 -78.40 12.50
C ASN A 487 5.37 -78.02 11.46
N ALA A 488 6.26 -77.06 11.80
CA ALA A 488 7.17 -76.43 10.83
C ALA A 488 8.59 -76.19 11.38
N ASP A 489 9.18 -77.17 12.09
CA ASP A 489 10.48 -77.01 12.78
C ASP A 489 11.58 -78.04 12.45
N ALA A 490 11.45 -78.77 11.32
CA ALA A 490 12.44 -79.77 10.89
C ALA A 490 13.19 -79.42 9.59
N ALA A 491 13.62 -78.15 9.42
CA ALA A 491 14.34 -77.69 8.22
C ALA A 491 15.52 -76.74 8.52
N SER A 492 16.39 -77.12 9.46
CA SER A 492 17.52 -76.29 9.91
C SER A 492 18.67 -76.17 8.89
N GLY A 493 18.81 -77.10 7.94
CA GLY A 493 19.86 -77.07 6.90
C GLY A 493 19.64 -76.01 5.80
N SER A 494 18.39 -75.79 5.40
CA SER A 494 18.03 -74.88 4.29
C SER A 494 17.85 -73.42 4.72
N ARG A 495 17.69 -73.15 6.03
CA ARG A 495 17.48 -71.78 6.55
C ARG A 495 18.60 -70.80 6.18
N LYS A 496 19.86 -71.24 6.04
CA LYS A 496 20.97 -70.34 5.65
C LYS A 496 20.84 -69.86 4.20
N ASP A 497 20.58 -70.76 3.26
CA ASP A 497 20.42 -70.40 1.84
C ASP A 497 19.13 -69.61 1.57
N ALA A 498 18.09 -69.82 2.38
CA ALA A 498 16.88 -69.02 2.36
C ALA A 498 17.11 -67.60 2.92
N LEU A 499 17.93 -67.45 3.97
CA LEU A 499 18.33 -66.15 4.51
C LEU A 499 19.20 -65.37 3.52
N VAL A 500 20.19 -66.00 2.88
CA VAL A 500 21.03 -65.36 1.85
C VAL A 500 20.19 -64.90 0.66
N ARG A 501 19.24 -65.71 0.17
CA ARG A 501 18.32 -65.29 -0.89
C ARG A 501 17.43 -64.11 -0.46
N ARG A 502 16.89 -64.15 0.75
CA ARG A 502 16.09 -63.04 1.30
C ARG A 502 16.90 -61.75 1.48
N GLU A 503 18.18 -61.85 1.84
CA GLU A 503 19.10 -60.72 1.93
C GLU A 503 19.41 -60.13 0.55
N GLN A 504 19.63 -60.97 -0.46
CA GLN A 504 19.79 -60.53 -1.85
C GLN A 504 18.52 -59.86 -2.41
N GLU A 505 17.33 -60.39 -2.12
CA GLU A 505 16.05 -59.75 -2.48
C GLU A 505 15.87 -58.39 -1.79
N LEU A 506 16.28 -58.25 -0.53
CA LEU A 506 16.24 -56.98 0.20
C LEU A 506 17.20 -55.96 -0.41
N GLN A 507 18.43 -56.37 -0.75
CA GLN A 507 19.40 -55.50 -1.45
C GLN A 507 18.94 -55.09 -2.86
N MET A 508 18.21 -55.95 -3.57
CA MET A 508 17.56 -55.60 -4.85
C MET A 508 16.48 -54.53 -4.64
N LYS A 509 15.57 -54.74 -3.68
CA LYS A 509 14.49 -53.79 -3.34
C LYS A 509 15.02 -52.45 -2.82
N GLU A 510 16.11 -52.46 -2.06
CA GLU A 510 16.78 -51.24 -1.60
C GLU A 510 17.35 -50.43 -2.77
N ARG A 511 17.96 -51.09 -3.76
CA ARG A 511 18.43 -50.44 -5.00
C ARG A 511 17.27 -49.87 -5.82
N GLU A 512 16.17 -50.61 -5.95
CA GLU A 512 14.95 -50.14 -6.64
C GLU A 512 14.36 -48.90 -5.95
N LEU A 513 14.28 -48.89 -4.62
CA LEU A 513 13.82 -47.74 -3.84
C LEU A 513 14.74 -46.52 -4.04
N ILE A 514 16.07 -46.70 -3.99
CA ILE A 514 17.04 -45.63 -4.27
C ILE A 514 16.87 -45.08 -5.71
N GLU A 515 16.51 -45.92 -6.67
CA GLU A 515 16.26 -45.46 -8.04
C GLU A 515 14.92 -44.72 -8.18
N ILE A 516 13.87 -45.15 -7.47
CA ILE A 516 12.59 -44.44 -7.38
C ILE A 516 12.79 -43.05 -6.74
N GLU A 517 13.52 -42.96 -5.62
CA GLU A 517 13.84 -41.69 -4.96
C GLU A 517 14.62 -40.74 -5.88
N LYS A 518 15.58 -41.26 -6.66
CA LYS A 518 16.30 -40.45 -7.67
C LYS A 518 15.36 -39.92 -8.76
N ARG A 519 14.46 -40.76 -9.29
CA ARG A 519 13.47 -40.35 -10.29
C ARG A 519 12.47 -39.33 -9.72
N GLU A 520 12.11 -39.43 -8.44
CA GLU A 520 11.31 -38.41 -7.75
C GLU A 520 12.06 -37.09 -7.55
N ALA A 521 13.32 -37.14 -7.11
CA ALA A 521 14.14 -35.95 -6.96
C ALA A 521 14.35 -35.23 -8.31
N GLU A 522 14.46 -35.98 -9.40
CA GLU A 522 14.51 -35.43 -10.75
C GLU A 522 13.17 -34.80 -11.18
N ARG A 523 12.03 -35.47 -10.94
CA ARG A 523 10.70 -34.87 -11.17
C ARG A 523 10.53 -33.54 -10.41
N ARG A 524 10.89 -33.48 -9.12
CA ARG A 524 10.81 -32.25 -8.32
C ARG A 524 11.68 -31.12 -8.89
N ARG A 525 12.87 -31.43 -9.43
CA ARG A 525 13.73 -30.44 -10.11
C ARG A 525 13.16 -29.96 -11.44
N ILE A 526 12.39 -30.78 -12.15
CA ILE A 526 11.69 -30.38 -13.38
C ILE A 526 10.53 -29.46 -13.01
N GLU A 527 9.68 -29.84 -12.05
CA GLU A 527 8.57 -29.01 -11.55
C GLU A 527 9.05 -27.66 -10.99
N GLU A 528 10.20 -27.61 -10.34
CA GLU A 528 10.82 -26.38 -9.84
C GLU A 528 11.23 -25.45 -10.99
N LYS A 529 11.89 -25.98 -12.03
CA LYS A 529 12.22 -25.23 -13.25
C LYS A 529 11.00 -24.74 -14.01
N GLU A 530 9.93 -25.55 -14.09
CA GLU A 530 8.67 -25.15 -14.72
C GLU A 530 8.03 -23.97 -13.96
N LYS A 531 8.07 -23.98 -12.62
CA LYS A 531 7.63 -22.82 -11.80
C LYS A 531 8.50 -21.59 -12.04
N GLU A 532 9.83 -21.74 -12.10
CA GLU A 532 10.74 -20.64 -12.41
C GLU A 532 10.48 -20.01 -13.79
N MET A 533 10.22 -20.84 -14.81
CA MET A 533 9.84 -20.38 -16.15
C MET A 533 8.48 -19.66 -16.15
N LEU A 534 7.47 -20.22 -15.49
CA LEU A 534 6.14 -19.59 -15.40
C LEU A 534 6.20 -18.24 -14.67
N ASP A 535 6.99 -18.13 -13.61
CA ASP A 535 7.19 -16.85 -12.91
C ASP A 535 8.06 -15.87 -13.72
N HIS A 536 8.98 -16.36 -14.56
CA HIS A 536 9.67 -15.52 -15.55
C HIS A 536 8.69 -14.95 -16.59
N GLU A 537 7.80 -15.78 -17.14
CA GLU A 537 6.77 -15.38 -18.09
C GLU A 537 5.80 -14.36 -17.49
N LYS A 538 5.26 -14.60 -16.29
CA LYS A 538 4.44 -13.61 -15.56
C LYS A 538 5.16 -12.27 -15.37
N ARG A 539 6.46 -12.29 -15.04
CA ARG A 539 7.29 -11.08 -14.94
C ARG A 539 7.49 -10.40 -16.30
N GLN A 540 7.48 -11.11 -17.42
CA GLN A 540 7.47 -10.49 -18.76
C GLN A 540 6.11 -9.85 -19.05
N GLN A 541 5.01 -10.57 -18.84
CA GLN A 541 3.64 -10.05 -19.04
C GLN A 541 3.37 -8.78 -18.21
N MET A 542 3.78 -8.75 -16.94
CA MET A 542 3.66 -7.55 -16.10
C MET A 542 4.43 -6.34 -16.67
N ARG A 543 5.68 -6.55 -17.13
CA ARG A 543 6.47 -5.48 -17.77
C ARG A 543 5.87 -5.01 -19.09
N GLU A 544 5.25 -5.89 -19.86
CA GLU A 544 4.53 -5.51 -21.08
C GLU A 544 3.29 -4.66 -20.78
N LEU A 545 2.55 -4.99 -19.71
CA LEU A 545 1.42 -4.18 -19.23
C LEU A 545 1.87 -2.80 -18.74
N GLU A 546 2.95 -2.72 -17.95
CA GLU A 546 3.57 -1.46 -17.52
C GLU A 546 3.98 -0.58 -18.74
N ILE A 547 4.60 -1.18 -19.76
CA ILE A 547 4.97 -0.48 -21.00
C ILE A 547 3.73 0.01 -21.76
N GLN A 548 2.63 -0.76 -21.78
CA GLN A 548 1.37 -0.33 -22.40
C GLN A 548 0.72 0.82 -21.63
N GLU A 549 0.78 0.82 -20.30
CA GLU A 549 0.25 1.89 -19.46
C GLU A 549 1.05 3.19 -19.63
N ILE A 550 2.38 3.12 -19.62
CA ILE A 550 3.26 4.27 -19.92
C ILE A 550 2.92 4.87 -21.30
N ARG A 551 2.75 4.04 -22.33
CA ARG A 551 2.35 4.51 -23.68
C ARG A 551 0.98 5.19 -23.71
N LYS A 552 0.02 4.75 -22.89
CA LYS A 552 -1.29 5.41 -22.76
C LYS A 552 -1.15 6.78 -22.09
N LEU A 553 -0.36 6.87 -21.01
CA LEU A 553 -0.08 8.14 -20.32
C LEU A 553 0.62 9.14 -21.25
N GLU A 554 1.63 8.71 -22.02
CA GLU A 554 2.27 9.59 -23.03
C GLU A 554 1.29 10.03 -24.15
N GLN A 555 0.31 9.20 -24.51
CA GLN A 555 -0.73 9.59 -25.49
C GLN A 555 -1.74 10.57 -24.88
N GLN A 556 -2.03 10.48 -23.58
CA GLN A 556 -2.85 11.46 -22.87
C GLN A 556 -2.12 12.80 -22.75
N ALA A 557 -0.86 12.80 -22.30
CA ALA A 557 -0.03 14.00 -22.21
C ALA A 557 0.06 14.75 -23.55
N ARG A 558 0.33 14.04 -24.66
CA ARG A 558 0.34 14.63 -26.01
C ARG A 558 -0.99 15.29 -26.40
N ARG A 559 -2.13 14.73 -25.98
CA ARG A 559 -3.45 15.33 -26.23
C ARG A 559 -3.74 16.53 -25.34
N GLU A 560 -3.19 16.54 -24.11
CA GLU A 560 -3.29 17.70 -23.22
C GLU A 560 -2.43 18.87 -23.75
N ASP A 561 -1.22 18.58 -24.24
CA ASP A 561 -0.37 19.56 -24.95
C ASP A 561 -1.08 20.11 -26.22
N GLU A 562 -1.68 19.23 -27.04
CA GLU A 562 -2.47 19.61 -28.23
C GLU A 562 -3.74 20.43 -27.91
N LEU A 563 -4.31 20.29 -26.71
CA LEU A 563 -5.48 21.07 -26.25
C LEU A 563 -5.08 22.39 -25.59
N GLN A 564 -3.82 22.54 -25.18
CA GLN A 564 -3.28 23.74 -24.55
C GLN A 564 -2.67 24.72 -25.57
N ALA A 565 -2.28 24.23 -26.75
CA ALA A 565 -1.76 25.00 -27.88
C ALA A 565 -2.86 25.69 -28.72
#